data_AF-A0A966WCF2-F1
#
_entry.id   AF-A0A966WCF2-F1
#
_cell.length_a   1.000
_cell.length_b   1.000
_cell.length_c   1.000
_cell.angle_alpha   90.00
_cell.angle_beta   90.00
_cell.angle_gamma   90.00
#
_symmetry.space_group_name_H-M   'P 1'
#
loop_
_entity.id
_entity.type
_entity.pdbx_description
1 polymer ?
#
loop_
_entity_poly.entity_id
_entity_poly.type
_entity_poly.pdbx_seq_one_letter_code
_entity_poly.pdbx_strand_id
1 'polypeptide(L)'
;MTAWPTPNGNGSANGSSHANGNGNANGNGHATGHVATTPRRRRRKRGIRKAKPGCRRPLMVYDRVKVSVLLLGIFVFLSFLKMADNPLVSFVDAVRMTFNSYGWILTLVSLDVLRQIHYFAAEQFPKYWRVVGRIEGVIKSPWNRLSSFTQYRLSRILRFVLIVVIGAFLFSAAFDTEPIRAWMEALVRLWQAVPTILQFVAYLLLAIGQFVAIFWFLSKGGVEVLMPEDIKTSFDDVWGQDQVVGRVKETLSLLEDPDLIEAKGGYVPGGILLYGPPGTGKTLIAEALAGETGKPFVLIEPGAFQAMFIGVNILKVKSLYRRLRKLSLRYGGVVAFFDEADVLGRRALSTGGQGGLRTGAVPQTFGHDPSLDSLSYLSPVS
;
A
#
# COMPACT_ATOMS: atom_id res chain seq x y z
N MET A 1 -18.17 36.30 -4.53
CA MET A 1 -18.99 36.90 -3.46
C MET A 1 -20.33 36.19 -3.44
N THR A 2 -20.50 35.20 -2.58
CA THR A 2 -21.77 34.49 -2.40
C THR A 2 -21.95 34.22 -0.91
N ALA A 3 -22.69 35.12 -0.27
CA ALA A 3 -23.00 35.10 1.15
C ALA A 3 -24.26 34.23 1.39
N TRP A 4 -24.15 33.35 2.38
CA TRP A 4 -25.26 32.62 2.97
C TRP A 4 -25.91 33.47 4.07
N PRO A 5 -27.26 33.47 4.21
CA PRO A 5 -27.94 34.18 5.28
C PRO A 5 -27.98 33.35 6.57
N THR A 6 -27.74 34.04 7.69
CA THR A 6 -27.96 33.59 9.07
C THR A 6 -29.44 33.51 9.42
N PRO A 7 -29.83 32.67 10.41
CA PRO A 7 -30.93 33.01 11.29
C PRO A 7 -30.44 33.24 12.72
N ASN A 8 -30.77 34.42 13.23
CA ASN A 8 -30.65 34.85 14.61
C ASN A 8 -31.94 34.46 15.39
N GLY A 9 -31.83 34.31 16.71
CA GLY A 9 -32.95 34.60 17.61
C GLY A 9 -33.55 33.45 18.43
N ASN A 10 -33.06 33.33 19.66
CA ASN A 10 -33.78 33.11 20.93
C ASN A 10 -34.87 32.04 21.08
N GLY A 11 -34.69 31.19 22.09
CA GLY A 11 -35.74 30.38 22.69
C GLY A 11 -35.29 29.74 24.00
N SER A 12 -35.33 30.51 25.08
CA SER A 12 -35.35 30.02 26.47
C SER A 12 -36.56 29.10 26.67
N ALA A 13 -36.34 27.87 27.16
CA ALA A 13 -37.40 27.10 27.81
C ALA A 13 -36.82 26.09 28.81
N ASN A 14 -36.69 26.56 30.05
CA ASN A 14 -36.96 25.77 31.24
C ASN A 14 -38.41 25.26 31.19
N GLY A 15 -38.68 24.08 31.76
CA GLY A 15 -40.02 23.58 32.01
C GLY A 15 -40.00 22.07 32.27
N SER A 16 -39.67 21.60 33.48
CA SER A 16 -40.61 21.42 34.62
C SER A 16 -41.99 20.93 34.18
N SER A 17 -42.20 19.64 34.42
CA SER A 17 -43.43 18.89 34.23
C SER A 17 -44.48 19.31 35.26
N HIS A 18 -45.65 19.75 34.82
CA HIS A 18 -46.89 19.61 35.57
C HIS A 18 -48.05 19.39 34.60
N ALA A 19 -48.85 18.38 34.93
CA ALA A 19 -50.02 17.91 34.18
C ALA A 19 -51.28 18.70 34.55
N ASN A 20 -52.11 18.98 33.55
CA ASN A 20 -53.57 19.07 33.52
C ASN A 20 -53.91 19.59 32.10
N GLY A 21 -54.92 19.17 31.36
CA GLY A 21 -56.18 18.51 31.64
C GLY A 21 -57.19 19.13 30.64
N ASN A 22 -57.92 18.28 29.94
CA ASN A 22 -59.12 18.57 29.12
C ASN A 22 -59.03 19.43 27.85
N GLY A 23 -59.55 18.88 26.75
CA GLY A 23 -59.78 19.58 25.49
C GLY A 23 -60.21 18.62 24.38
N ASN A 24 -61.49 18.28 24.39
CA ASN A 24 -62.19 17.49 23.37
C ASN A 24 -62.31 18.30 22.06
N ALA A 25 -61.89 17.73 20.92
CA ALA A 25 -62.36 18.14 19.59
C ALA A 25 -62.16 17.00 18.57
N ASN A 26 -63.30 16.49 18.11
CA ASN A 26 -63.48 15.60 16.98
C ASN A 26 -62.83 16.16 15.70
N GLY A 27 -62.20 15.27 14.91
CA GLY A 27 -61.74 15.58 13.56
C GLY A 27 -61.18 14.35 12.87
N ASN A 28 -62.02 13.67 12.09
CA ASN A 28 -61.64 12.56 11.22
C ASN A 28 -60.61 13.01 10.17
N GLY A 29 -59.56 12.21 9.99
CA GLY A 29 -58.58 12.40 8.92
C GLY A 29 -57.63 11.21 8.84
N HIS A 30 -57.93 10.29 7.92
CA HIS A 30 -57.02 9.23 7.48
C HIS A 30 -55.71 9.82 6.95
N ALA A 31 -54.57 9.44 7.51
CA ALA A 31 -53.28 9.43 6.81
C ALA A 31 -52.35 8.41 7.47
N THR A 32 -52.06 7.37 6.71
CA THR A 32 -51.05 6.34 6.94
C THR A 32 -49.66 6.95 7.10
N GLY A 33 -48.96 6.63 8.19
CA GLY A 33 -47.57 7.00 8.39
C GLY A 33 -46.95 6.18 9.51
N HIS A 34 -46.37 5.03 9.17
CA HIS A 34 -45.52 4.27 10.07
C HIS A 34 -44.25 5.09 10.39
N VAL A 35 -44.26 5.83 11.49
CA VAL A 35 -43.04 6.42 12.06
C VAL A 35 -42.28 5.30 12.78
N ALA A 36 -41.27 4.77 12.11
CA ALA A 36 -40.30 3.85 12.71
C ALA A 36 -39.58 4.58 13.87
N THR A 37 -39.92 4.22 15.11
CA THR A 37 -39.19 4.67 16.29
C THR A 37 -37.81 4.01 16.29
N THR A 38 -36.77 4.80 16.00
CA THR A 38 -35.40 4.32 16.10
C THR A 38 -35.11 3.99 17.56
N PRO A 39 -34.65 2.78 17.92
CA PRO A 39 -34.39 2.45 19.31
C PRO A 39 -33.23 3.30 19.79
N ARG A 40 -33.49 4.20 20.74
CA ARG A 40 -32.50 5.04 21.41
C ARG A 40 -31.52 4.10 22.12
N ARG A 41 -30.39 3.78 21.48
CA ARG A 41 -29.30 2.98 22.07
C ARG A 41 -28.89 3.62 23.39
N ARG A 42 -29.36 3.08 24.52
CA ARG A 42 -28.82 3.38 25.85
C ARG A 42 -27.38 2.87 25.84
N ARG A 43 -26.41 3.75 25.52
CA ARG A 43 -24.99 3.48 25.77
C ARG A 43 -24.85 3.16 27.26
N ARG A 44 -24.69 1.88 27.59
CA ARG A 44 -24.27 1.44 28.93
C ARG A 44 -22.96 2.18 29.24
N LYS A 45 -23.02 3.18 30.12
CA LYS A 45 -21.81 3.84 30.64
C LYS A 45 -21.02 2.78 31.41
N ARG A 46 -19.97 2.24 30.79
CA ARG A 46 -19.07 1.26 31.43
C ARG A 46 -18.45 1.88 32.69
N GLY A 47 -18.68 1.25 33.83
CA GLY A 47 -17.73 1.16 34.94
C GLY A 47 -17.40 2.41 35.77
N ILE A 48 -18.24 3.45 35.80
CA ILE A 48 -17.98 4.59 36.70
C ILE A 48 -18.42 4.19 38.12
N ARG A 49 -17.46 3.98 39.04
CA ARG A 49 -17.73 3.76 40.46
C ARG A 49 -18.58 4.92 41.00
N LYS A 50 -19.72 4.63 41.63
CA LYS A 50 -20.60 5.65 42.22
C LYS A 50 -19.83 6.36 43.35
N ALA A 51 -19.89 7.69 43.38
CA ALA A 51 -19.19 8.49 44.39
C ALA A 51 -19.86 8.35 45.77
N LYS A 52 -19.05 8.28 46.84
CA LYS A 52 -19.55 8.37 48.22
C LYS A 52 -20.16 9.77 48.46
N PRO A 53 -21.27 9.90 49.20
CA PRO A 53 -21.87 11.21 49.50
C PRO A 53 -20.87 12.14 50.19
N GLY A 54 -20.71 13.36 49.68
CA GLY A 54 -19.77 14.35 50.23
C GLY A 54 -18.29 14.15 49.88
N CYS A 55 -17.94 13.16 49.04
CA CYS A 55 -16.59 12.95 48.52
C CYS A 55 -16.47 13.35 47.04
N ARG A 56 -15.23 13.56 46.57
CA ARG A 56 -14.94 13.77 45.15
C ARG A 56 -15.27 12.51 44.34
N ARG A 57 -15.68 12.68 43.08
CA ARG A 57 -15.91 11.55 42.17
C ARG A 57 -14.59 10.81 41.88
N PRO A 58 -14.57 9.47 41.90
CA PRO A 58 -13.35 8.72 41.71
C PRO A 58 -12.79 8.91 40.29
N LEU A 59 -11.49 9.22 40.18
CA LEU A 59 -10.82 9.27 38.89
C LEU A 59 -10.58 7.87 38.32
N MET A 60 -10.65 7.75 36.99
CA MET A 60 -10.24 6.55 36.27
C MET A 60 -8.76 6.27 36.51
N VAL A 61 -8.37 4.99 36.55
CA VAL A 61 -6.99 4.56 36.80
C VAL A 61 -6.02 5.22 35.82
N TYR A 62 -6.39 5.30 34.54
CA TYR A 62 -5.59 5.96 33.51
C TYR A 62 -5.26 7.43 33.83
N ASP A 63 -6.24 8.21 34.34
CA ASP A 63 -6.01 9.62 34.68
C ASP A 63 -5.09 9.84 35.88
N ARG A 64 -4.94 8.81 36.73
CA ARG A 64 -4.00 8.85 37.86
C ARG A 64 -2.57 8.66 37.40
N VAL A 65 -2.34 7.62 36.60
CA VAL A 65 -0.97 7.15 36.30
C VAL A 65 -0.40 7.79 35.02
N LYS A 66 -1.22 8.37 34.13
CA LYS A 66 -0.73 8.91 32.84
C LYS A 66 0.42 9.92 32.95
N VAL A 67 0.41 10.77 33.97
CA VAL A 67 1.44 11.81 34.16
C VAL A 67 2.72 11.17 34.69
N SER A 68 2.62 10.26 35.66
CA SER A 68 3.78 9.53 36.19
C SER A 68 4.43 8.64 35.15
N VAL A 69 3.64 7.94 34.33
CA VAL A 69 4.14 7.11 33.22
C VAL A 69 4.86 7.97 32.18
N LEU A 70 4.31 9.14 31.85
CA LEU A 70 4.94 10.07 30.92
C LEU A 70 6.27 10.61 31.47
N LEU A 71 6.30 11.08 32.72
CA LEU A 71 7.52 11.58 33.35
C LEU A 71 8.59 10.48 33.49
N LEU A 72 8.19 9.27 33.87
CA LEU A 72 9.08 8.12 33.93
C LEU A 72 9.61 7.74 32.54
N GLY A 73 8.75 7.76 31.52
CA GLY A 73 9.13 7.51 30.13
C GLY A 73 10.15 8.54 29.61
N ILE A 74 9.95 9.82 29.93
CA ILE A 74 10.90 10.90 29.61
C ILE A 74 12.24 10.67 30.33
N PHE A 75 12.22 10.34 31.62
CA PHE A 75 13.44 10.08 32.39
C PHE A 75 14.25 8.91 31.82
N VAL A 76 13.57 7.80 31.49
CA VAL A 76 14.20 6.63 30.87
C VAL A 76 14.75 6.98 29.49
N PHE A 77 14.00 7.72 28.67
CA PHE A 77 14.45 8.16 27.36
C PHE A 77 15.70 9.05 27.43
N LEU A 78 15.75 10.00 28.37
CA LEU A 78 16.93 10.83 28.61
C LEU A 78 18.14 10.00 29.06
N SER A 79 17.91 8.97 29.87
CA SER A 79 18.97 8.02 30.27
C SER A 79 19.51 7.26 29.07
N PHE A 80 18.65 6.85 28.14
CA PHE A 80 19.05 6.22 26.88
C PHE A 80 19.83 7.17 25.97
N LEU A 81 19.45 8.44 25.88
CA LEU A 81 20.20 9.44 25.10
C LEU A 81 21.62 9.61 25.64
N LYS A 82 21.79 9.73 26.97
CA LYS A 82 23.13 9.84 27.59
C LYS A 82 24.00 8.60 27.34
N MET A 83 23.40 7.42 27.23
CA MET A 83 24.09 6.18 26.87
C MET A 83 24.42 6.12 25.37
N ALA A 84 23.54 6.63 24.50
CA ALA A 84 23.79 6.68 23.05
C ALA A 84 24.95 7.63 22.71
N ASP A 85 25.10 8.72 23.47
CA ASP A 85 26.20 9.66 23.30
C ASP A 85 27.56 9.08 23.75
N ASN A 86 27.57 8.08 24.66
CA ASN A 86 28.78 7.52 25.24
C ASN A 86 28.74 5.99 25.35
N PRO A 87 29.41 5.24 24.45
CA PRO A 87 29.37 3.77 24.43
C PRO A 87 30.03 3.09 25.65
N LEU A 88 30.71 3.85 26.51
CA LEU A 88 31.40 3.36 27.71
C LEU A 88 30.55 3.45 28.99
N VAL A 89 29.40 4.14 28.94
CA VAL A 89 28.57 4.37 30.11
C VAL A 89 27.54 3.26 30.25
N SER A 90 27.53 2.59 31.40
CA SER A 90 26.51 1.57 31.71
C SER A 90 25.14 2.22 31.89
N PHE A 91 24.04 1.48 31.67
CA PHE A 91 22.68 2.00 31.88
C PHE A 91 22.48 2.55 33.31
N VAL A 92 23.07 1.90 34.32
CA VAL A 92 22.98 2.33 35.73
C VAL A 92 23.68 3.66 35.94
N ASP A 93 24.85 3.85 35.32
CA ASP A 93 25.59 5.10 35.41
C ASP A 93 24.91 6.22 34.61
N ALA A 94 24.32 5.90 33.45
CA ALA A 94 23.51 6.85 32.67
C ALA A 94 22.27 7.32 33.45
N VAL A 95 21.61 6.42 34.19
CA VAL A 95 20.50 6.78 35.09
C VAL A 95 20.99 7.69 36.23
N ARG A 96 22.15 7.41 36.85
CA ARG A 96 22.72 8.27 37.90
C ARG A 96 23.12 9.65 37.36
N MET A 97 23.71 9.70 36.17
CA MET A 97 24.05 10.95 35.49
C MET A 97 22.77 11.74 35.18
N THR A 98 21.74 11.08 34.68
CA THR A 98 20.43 11.69 34.39
C THR A 98 19.76 12.20 35.67
N PHE A 99 19.89 11.48 36.79
CA PHE A 99 19.42 11.92 38.09
C PHE A 99 20.11 13.22 38.54
N ASN A 100 21.44 13.31 38.41
CA ASN A 100 22.19 14.50 38.82
C ASN A 100 21.93 15.69 37.89
N SER A 101 21.84 15.45 36.57
CA SER A 101 21.60 16.50 35.57
C SER A 101 20.13 16.97 35.53
N TYR A 102 19.18 16.06 35.75
CA TYR A 102 17.74 16.32 35.61
C TYR A 102 16.95 15.97 36.87
N GLY A 103 17.54 16.17 38.06
CA GLY A 103 16.89 15.89 39.36
C GLY A 103 15.55 16.61 39.57
N TRP A 104 15.31 17.71 38.85
CA TRP A 104 14.02 18.39 38.80
C TRP A 104 12.88 17.51 38.21
N ILE A 105 13.18 16.50 37.38
CA ILE A 105 12.17 15.54 36.92
C ILE A 105 11.63 14.73 38.11
N LEU A 106 12.48 14.43 39.09
CA LEU A 106 12.06 13.71 40.30
C LEU A 106 11.29 14.59 41.28
N THR A 107 11.58 15.89 41.32
CA THR A 107 10.73 16.82 42.06
C THR A 107 9.32 16.88 41.43
N LEU A 108 9.21 16.82 40.10
CA LEU A 108 7.92 16.69 39.41
C LEU A 108 7.23 15.35 39.66
N VAL A 109 7.97 14.23 39.66
CA VAL A 109 7.41 12.91 40.03
C VAL A 109 6.92 12.92 41.47
N SER A 110 7.69 13.50 42.39
CA SER A 110 7.29 13.65 43.81
C SER A 110 6.03 14.51 43.97
N LEU A 111 5.92 15.58 43.19
CA LEU A 111 4.74 16.43 43.14
C LEU A 111 3.53 15.70 42.53
N ASP A 112 3.73 14.82 41.56
CA ASP A 112 2.69 13.96 41.02
C ASP A 112 2.21 12.91 42.04
N VAL A 113 3.13 12.33 42.82
CA VAL A 113 2.79 11.44 43.94
C VAL A 113 1.96 12.20 44.98
N LEU A 114 2.36 13.42 45.34
CA LEU A 114 1.59 14.28 46.25
C LEU A 114 0.18 14.58 45.70
N ARG A 115 0.06 14.83 44.40
CA ARG A 115 -1.23 15.00 43.69
C ARG A 115 -2.10 13.73 43.77
N GLN A 116 -1.49 12.55 43.62
CA GLN A 116 -2.20 11.28 43.74
C GLN A 116 -2.70 11.01 45.16
N ILE A 117 -1.86 11.28 46.17
CA ILE A 117 -2.23 11.19 47.59
C ILE A 117 -3.39 12.15 47.88
N HIS A 118 -3.30 13.39 47.39
CA HIS A 118 -4.36 14.38 47.51
C HIS A 118 -5.70 13.90 46.91
N TYR A 119 -5.70 13.35 45.69
CA TYR A 119 -6.93 12.83 45.08
C TYR A 119 -7.47 11.59 45.78
N PHE A 120 -6.60 10.71 46.25
CA PHE A 120 -7.01 9.57 47.05
C PHE A 120 -7.67 10.01 48.36
N ALA A 121 -7.07 10.97 49.08
CA ALA A 121 -7.65 11.55 50.30
C ALA A 121 -9.02 12.21 50.03
N ALA A 122 -9.18 12.91 48.90
CA ALA A 122 -10.45 13.52 48.49
C ALA A 122 -11.56 12.53 48.15
N GLU A 123 -11.21 11.30 47.76
CA GLU A 123 -12.15 10.22 47.46
C GLU A 123 -12.57 9.44 48.70
N GLN A 124 -11.69 9.32 49.70
CA GLN A 124 -11.94 8.54 50.92
C GLN A 124 -12.56 9.37 52.05
N PHE A 125 -12.17 10.64 52.20
CA PHE A 125 -12.51 11.45 53.37
C PHE A 125 -13.45 12.63 53.03
N PRO A 126 -14.73 12.60 53.46
CA PRO A 126 -15.68 13.69 53.20
C PRO A 126 -15.27 15.02 53.86
N LYS A 127 -14.66 14.98 55.05
CA LYS A 127 -14.21 16.18 55.79
C LYS A 127 -13.07 16.89 55.06
N TYR A 128 -12.10 16.13 54.53
CA TYR A 128 -11.00 16.65 53.74
C TYR A 128 -11.51 17.34 52.47
N TRP A 129 -12.41 16.69 51.72
CA TRP A 129 -13.00 17.26 50.51
C TRP A 129 -13.84 18.52 50.78
N ARG A 130 -14.50 18.63 51.94
CA ARG A 130 -15.26 19.84 52.30
C ARG A 130 -14.36 21.08 52.42
N VAL A 131 -13.17 20.93 53.00
CA VAL A 131 -12.20 22.01 53.15
C VAL A 131 -11.50 22.31 51.82
N VAL A 132 -10.97 21.27 51.17
CA VAL A 132 -10.28 21.39 49.88
C VAL A 132 -11.21 21.91 48.79
N GLY A 133 -12.44 21.42 48.73
CA GLY A 133 -13.43 21.84 47.73
C GLY A 133 -13.83 23.31 47.86
N ARG A 134 -13.79 23.88 49.08
CA ARG A 134 -13.98 25.32 49.30
C ARG A 134 -12.82 26.12 48.71
N ILE A 135 -11.58 25.69 48.95
CA ILE A 135 -10.36 26.31 48.41
C ILE A 135 -10.32 26.19 46.87
N GLU A 136 -10.60 24.98 46.34
CA GLU A 136 -10.67 24.73 44.89
C GLU A 136 -11.76 25.58 44.22
N GLY A 137 -12.89 25.81 44.91
CA GLY A 137 -13.94 26.71 44.45
C GLY A 137 -13.49 28.17 44.37
N VAL A 138 -12.72 28.67 45.35
CA VAL A 138 -12.15 30.02 45.33
C VAL A 138 -11.14 30.18 44.20
N ILE A 139 -10.22 29.23 44.05
CA ILE A 139 -9.18 29.25 43.00
C ILE A 139 -9.79 29.17 41.60
N LYS A 140 -10.83 28.33 41.42
CA LYS A 140 -11.52 28.20 40.13
C LYS A 140 -12.59 29.26 39.89
N SER A 141 -12.94 30.06 40.90
CA SER A 141 -13.94 31.13 40.78
C SER A 141 -13.67 32.08 39.61
N PRO A 142 -12.46 32.68 39.45
CA PRO A 142 -12.17 33.53 38.30
C PRO A 142 -12.25 32.79 36.97
N TRP A 143 -11.82 31.51 36.92
CA TRP A 143 -11.90 30.69 35.71
C TRP A 143 -13.34 30.37 35.31
N ASN A 144 -14.19 30.05 36.28
CA ASN A 144 -15.60 29.69 36.08
C ASN A 144 -16.46 30.91 35.71
N ARG A 145 -16.01 32.14 36.01
CA ARG A 145 -16.65 33.39 35.58
C ARG A 145 -16.46 33.67 34.09
N LEU A 146 -15.48 33.05 33.44
CA LEU A 146 -15.25 33.21 32.01
C LEU A 146 -16.29 32.45 31.19
N SER A 147 -16.61 32.94 29.99
CA SER A 147 -17.48 32.21 29.05
C SER A 147 -16.89 30.83 28.74
N SER A 148 -17.75 29.83 28.48
CA SER A 148 -17.33 28.47 28.11
C SER A 148 -16.38 28.47 26.90
N PHE A 149 -16.61 29.39 25.96
CA PHE A 149 -15.75 29.59 24.79
C PHE A 149 -14.36 30.14 25.16
N THR A 150 -14.29 31.13 26.06
CA THR A 150 -13.02 31.70 26.54
C THR A 150 -12.23 30.66 27.33
N GLN A 151 -12.88 29.89 28.21
CA GLN A 151 -12.24 28.81 28.96
C GLN A 151 -11.63 27.75 28.03
N TYR A 152 -12.35 27.36 26.98
CA TYR A 152 -11.85 26.40 26.00
C TYR A 152 -10.61 26.92 25.28
N ARG A 153 -10.64 28.15 24.74
CA ARG A 153 -9.49 28.77 24.07
C ARG A 153 -8.29 28.89 24.99
N LEU A 154 -8.51 29.39 26.21
CA LEU A 154 -7.45 29.58 27.18
C LEU A 154 -6.84 28.24 27.61
N SER A 155 -7.64 27.19 27.75
CA SER A 155 -7.12 25.84 28.04
C SER A 155 -6.29 25.27 26.90
N ARG A 156 -6.66 25.55 25.64
CA ARG A 156 -5.90 25.11 24.46
C ARG A 156 -4.59 25.89 24.33
N ILE A 157 -4.64 27.21 24.53
CA ILE A 157 -3.45 28.06 24.54
C ILE A 157 -2.51 27.63 25.66
N LEU A 158 -3.02 27.42 26.88
CA LEU A 158 -2.20 26.97 28.02
C LEU A 158 -1.55 25.61 27.75
N ARG A 159 -2.28 24.66 27.16
CA ARG A 159 -1.71 23.36 26.74
C ARG A 159 -0.65 23.52 25.67
N PHE A 160 -0.89 24.37 24.68
CA PHE A 160 0.08 24.64 23.62
C PHE A 160 1.36 25.27 24.19
N VAL A 161 1.22 26.30 25.02
CA VAL A 161 2.33 26.94 25.73
C VAL A 161 3.09 25.92 26.58
N LEU A 162 2.39 25.05 27.31
CA LEU A 162 3.03 24.00 28.10
C LEU A 162 3.84 23.03 27.22
N ILE A 163 3.29 22.59 26.08
CA ILE A 163 4.00 21.73 25.12
C ILE A 163 5.24 22.44 24.56
N VAL A 164 5.13 23.72 24.21
CA VAL A 164 6.25 24.53 23.73
C VAL A 164 7.32 24.70 24.80
N VAL A 165 6.95 24.97 26.05
CA VAL A 165 7.93 25.08 27.16
C VAL A 165 8.62 23.75 27.43
N ILE A 166 7.88 22.65 27.46
CA ILE A 166 8.43 21.30 27.64
C ILE A 166 9.36 20.95 26.47
N GLY A 167 8.94 21.23 25.23
CA GLY A 167 9.75 21.01 24.03
C GLY A 167 11.05 21.82 24.05
N ALA A 168 11.00 23.08 24.52
CA ALA A 168 12.18 23.92 24.74
C ALA A 168 13.18 23.25 25.67
N PHE A 169 12.66 22.77 26.80
CA PHE A 169 13.48 22.18 27.85
C PHE A 169 14.07 20.84 27.41
N LEU A 170 13.30 20.02 26.68
CA LEU A 170 13.79 18.77 26.09
C LEU A 170 14.87 19.01 25.03
N PHE A 171 14.70 20.01 24.17
CA PHE A 171 15.70 20.37 23.17
C PHE A 171 16.97 20.96 23.82
N SER A 172 16.79 21.85 24.80
CA SER A 172 17.87 22.38 25.64
C SER A 172 18.67 21.26 26.31
N ALA A 173 17.98 20.26 26.87
CA ALA A 173 18.59 19.09 27.48
C ALA A 173 19.36 18.21 26.48
N ALA A 174 18.89 18.12 25.24
CA ALA A 174 19.51 17.28 24.20
C ALA A 174 20.72 17.94 23.52
N PHE A 175 20.75 19.28 23.47
CA PHE A 175 21.77 20.04 22.74
C PHE A 175 22.60 20.98 23.63
N ASP A 176 22.53 20.83 24.96
CA ASP A 176 23.23 21.65 25.97
C ASP A 176 23.13 23.16 25.72
N THR A 177 21.95 23.63 25.32
CA THR A 177 21.68 25.04 24.96
C THR A 177 20.71 25.68 25.94
N GLU A 178 20.71 27.01 26.06
CA GLU A 178 19.73 27.71 26.90
C GLU A 178 18.29 27.46 26.39
N PRO A 179 17.30 27.15 27.26
CA PRO A 179 15.92 26.84 26.84
C PRO A 179 15.25 27.88 25.94
N ILE A 180 15.64 29.15 26.07
CA ILE A 180 15.10 30.24 25.25
C ILE A 180 15.73 30.23 23.85
N ARG A 181 17.04 29.92 23.74
CA ARG A 181 17.77 29.84 22.47
C ARG A 181 17.48 28.55 21.71
N ALA A 182 17.19 27.47 22.43
CA ALA A 182 16.84 26.15 21.93
C ALA A 182 15.78 26.20 20.80
N TRP A 183 14.71 26.99 20.96
CA TRP A 183 13.67 27.11 19.93
C TRP A 183 14.14 27.78 18.64
N MET A 184 14.95 28.83 18.76
CA MET A 184 15.49 29.52 17.61
C MET A 184 16.46 28.63 16.86
N GLU A 185 17.34 27.94 17.57
CA GLU A 185 18.26 27.00 16.96
C GLU A 185 17.57 25.78 16.36
N ALA A 186 16.50 25.27 16.98
CA ALA A 186 15.71 24.16 16.43
C ALA A 186 15.14 24.52 15.05
N LEU A 187 14.62 25.74 14.89
CA LEU A 187 14.12 26.24 13.61
C LEU A 187 15.24 26.40 12.57
N VAL A 188 16.38 26.97 12.97
CA VAL A 188 17.54 27.13 12.08
C VAL A 188 18.10 25.78 11.65
N ARG A 189 18.24 24.82 12.56
CA ARG A 189 18.69 23.45 12.25
C ARG A 189 17.72 22.73 11.33
N LEU A 190 16.41 22.90 11.54
CA LEU A 190 15.40 22.35 10.63
C LEU A 190 15.55 22.94 9.21
N TRP A 191 15.75 24.26 9.12
CA TRP A 191 15.98 24.93 7.83
C TRP A 191 17.27 24.44 7.15
N GLN A 192 18.35 24.29 7.91
CA GLN A 192 19.63 23.78 7.42
C GLN A 192 19.57 22.29 7.04
N ALA A 193 18.63 21.53 7.60
CA ALA A 193 18.40 20.14 7.20
C ALA A 193 17.65 20.02 5.86
N VAL A 194 16.94 21.08 5.41
CA VAL A 194 16.16 21.02 4.16
C VAL A 194 16.98 20.60 2.94
N PRO A 195 18.17 21.16 2.67
CA PRO A 195 19.01 20.72 1.54
C PRO A 195 19.42 19.26 1.64
N THR A 196 19.76 18.76 2.84
CA THR A 196 20.17 17.36 3.03
C THR A 196 19.02 16.39 2.81
N ILE A 197 17.82 16.72 3.30
CA ILE A 197 16.61 15.94 3.08
C ILE A 197 16.27 15.94 1.59
N LEU A 198 16.35 17.09 0.93
CA LEU A 198 16.06 17.21 -0.49
C LEU A 198 17.07 16.42 -1.33
N GLN A 199 18.36 16.45 -0.98
CA GLN A 199 19.40 15.66 -1.63
C GLN A 199 19.14 14.15 -1.47
N PHE A 200 18.77 13.71 -0.27
CA PHE A 200 18.41 12.31 -0.03
C PHE A 200 17.20 11.88 -0.86
N VAL A 201 16.15 12.71 -0.89
CA VAL A 201 14.96 12.47 -1.72
C VAL A 201 15.32 12.44 -3.20
N ALA A 202 16.19 13.33 -3.67
CA ALA A 202 16.65 13.36 -5.05
C ALA A 202 17.43 12.08 -5.42
N TYR A 203 18.35 11.61 -4.56
CA TYR A 203 19.05 10.35 -4.78
C TYR A 203 18.11 9.15 -4.78
N LEU A 204 17.12 9.12 -3.89
CA LEU A 204 16.11 8.07 -3.86
C LEU A 204 15.30 8.04 -5.17
N LEU A 205 14.86 9.21 -5.65
CA LEU A 205 14.13 9.32 -6.91
C LEU A 205 14.99 8.91 -8.11
N LEU A 206 16.26 9.30 -8.13
CA LEU A 206 17.19 8.92 -9.19
C LEU A 206 17.42 7.40 -9.20
N ALA A 207 17.63 6.79 -8.03
CA ALA A 207 17.80 5.34 -7.90
C ALA A 207 16.58 4.56 -8.41
N ILE A 208 15.36 5.00 -8.03
CA ILE A 208 14.12 4.41 -8.54
C ILE A 208 14.01 4.62 -10.06
N GLY A 209 14.32 5.83 -10.54
CA GLY A 209 14.31 6.15 -11.96
C GLY A 209 15.26 5.28 -12.78
N GLN A 210 16.49 5.06 -12.30
CA GLN A 210 17.47 4.16 -12.93
C GLN A 210 16.96 2.71 -12.95
N PHE A 211 16.41 2.23 -11.84
CA PHE A 211 15.85 0.87 -11.76
C PHE A 211 14.73 0.67 -12.78
N VAL A 212 13.80 1.63 -12.87
CA VAL A 212 12.71 1.60 -13.86
C VAL A 212 13.25 1.69 -15.28
N ALA A 213 14.25 2.53 -15.54
CA ALA A 213 14.85 2.69 -16.87
C ALA A 213 15.52 1.40 -17.35
N ILE A 214 16.30 0.73 -16.48
CA ILE A 214 16.90 -0.58 -16.77
C ILE A 214 15.81 -1.59 -17.09
N PHE A 215 14.77 -1.68 -16.26
CA PHE A 215 13.70 -2.65 -16.46
C PHE A 215 12.91 -2.38 -17.75
N TRP A 216 12.67 -1.12 -18.09
CA TRP A 216 12.04 -0.73 -19.35
C TRP A 216 12.89 -1.10 -20.57
N PHE A 217 14.22 -0.90 -20.49
CA PHE A 217 15.15 -1.30 -21.54
C PHE A 217 15.14 -2.82 -21.77
N LEU A 218 15.19 -3.61 -20.68
CA LEU A 218 15.11 -5.08 -20.75
C LEU A 218 13.76 -5.60 -21.24
N SER A 219 12.68 -4.83 -21.08
CA SER A 219 11.34 -5.23 -21.53
C SER A 219 11.09 -4.93 -23.01
N LYS A 220 11.95 -4.17 -23.70
CA LYS A 220 11.68 -3.67 -25.06
C LYS A 220 12.05 -4.62 -26.20
N GLY A 221 12.79 -5.70 -25.94
CA GLY A 221 13.29 -6.61 -26.98
C GLY A 221 12.40 -7.82 -27.28
N GLY A 222 12.44 -8.28 -28.54
CA GLY A 222 12.12 -9.66 -28.93
C GLY A 222 10.84 -9.90 -29.75
N VAL A 223 10.04 -8.88 -30.06
CA VAL A 223 8.86 -9.03 -30.94
C VAL A 223 8.80 -7.89 -31.95
N GLU A 224 9.16 -8.18 -33.18
CA GLU A 224 9.05 -7.27 -34.31
C GLU A 224 7.77 -7.58 -35.09
N VAL A 225 7.07 -6.55 -35.56
CA VAL A 225 5.85 -6.69 -36.36
C VAL A 225 6.08 -5.96 -37.66
N LEU A 226 6.17 -6.72 -38.75
CA LEU A 226 6.26 -6.21 -40.11
C LEU A 226 4.85 -6.19 -40.71
N MET A 227 4.46 -5.02 -41.21
CA MET A 227 3.17 -4.83 -41.85
C MET A 227 3.27 -5.31 -43.31
N PRO A 228 2.16 -5.74 -43.94
CA PRO A 228 2.19 -6.25 -45.33
C PRO A 228 2.86 -5.29 -46.32
N GLU A 229 2.68 -3.98 -46.12
CA GLU A 229 3.26 -2.90 -46.93
C GLU A 229 4.78 -2.74 -46.81
N ASP A 230 5.38 -3.25 -45.73
CA ASP A 230 6.82 -3.17 -45.46
C ASP A 230 7.59 -4.41 -45.96
N ILE A 231 6.89 -5.51 -46.27
CA ILE A 231 7.49 -6.78 -46.68
C ILE A 231 7.78 -6.73 -48.19
N LYS A 232 9.07 -6.82 -48.56
CA LYS A 232 9.53 -6.72 -49.96
C LYS A 232 9.98 -8.05 -50.56
N THR A 233 10.03 -9.11 -49.75
CA THR A 233 10.52 -10.44 -50.12
C THR A 233 9.38 -11.32 -50.61
N SER A 234 9.58 -12.00 -51.74
CA SER A 234 8.62 -12.96 -52.31
C SER A 234 9.26 -14.35 -52.45
N PHE A 235 8.49 -15.38 -52.83
CA PHE A 235 9.05 -16.72 -53.10
C PHE A 235 10.05 -16.73 -54.26
N ASP A 236 9.99 -15.76 -55.16
CA ASP A 236 10.94 -15.60 -56.26
C ASP A 236 12.36 -15.22 -55.79
N ASP A 237 12.49 -14.67 -54.57
CA ASP A 237 13.76 -14.33 -53.94
C ASP A 237 14.43 -15.52 -53.23
N VAL A 238 13.75 -16.68 -53.16
CA VAL A 238 14.27 -17.90 -52.55
C VAL A 238 14.87 -18.82 -53.61
N TRP A 239 16.19 -18.96 -53.63
CA TRP A 239 16.88 -19.82 -54.59
C TRP A 239 17.28 -21.19 -54.03
N GLY A 240 17.19 -22.22 -54.88
CA GLY A 240 17.79 -23.54 -54.63
C GLY A 240 16.98 -24.48 -53.71
N GLN A 241 15.74 -24.11 -53.35
CA GLN A 241 14.87 -24.90 -52.45
C GLN A 241 13.44 -25.08 -52.98
N ASP A 242 13.31 -25.32 -54.28
CA ASP A 242 12.01 -25.40 -54.98
C ASP A 242 11.05 -26.43 -54.37
N GLN A 243 11.57 -27.57 -53.89
CA GLN A 243 10.76 -28.59 -53.21
C GLN A 243 10.18 -28.09 -51.87
N VAL A 244 10.94 -27.30 -51.12
CA VAL A 244 10.48 -26.75 -49.83
C VAL A 244 9.45 -25.66 -50.08
N VAL A 245 9.73 -24.75 -51.01
CA VAL A 245 8.80 -23.70 -51.43
C VAL A 245 7.49 -24.30 -51.94
N GLY A 246 7.54 -25.36 -52.76
CA GLY A 246 6.35 -26.07 -53.25
C GLY A 246 5.48 -26.63 -52.11
N ARG A 247 6.08 -27.27 -51.10
CA ARG A 247 5.33 -27.77 -49.93
C ARG A 247 4.76 -26.66 -49.07
N VAL A 248 5.47 -25.56 -48.93
CA VAL A 248 4.98 -24.38 -48.18
C VAL A 248 3.78 -23.76 -48.92
N LYS A 249 3.84 -23.62 -50.25
CA LYS A 249 2.72 -23.15 -51.09
C LYS A 249 1.51 -24.07 -51.00
N GLU A 250 1.72 -25.39 -51.01
CA GLU A 250 0.66 -26.37 -50.79
C GLU A 250 0.03 -26.21 -49.40
N THR A 251 0.85 -26.06 -48.36
CA THR A 251 0.33 -25.85 -46.99
C THR A 251 -0.43 -24.54 -46.85
N LEU A 252 -0.01 -23.49 -47.56
CA LEU A 252 -0.71 -22.21 -47.59
C LEU A 252 -2.07 -22.29 -48.24
N SER A 253 -2.20 -22.97 -49.39
CA SER A 253 -3.50 -23.11 -50.05
C SER A 253 -4.49 -23.87 -49.16
N LEU A 254 -3.99 -24.77 -48.30
CA LEU A 254 -4.81 -25.42 -47.29
C LEU A 254 -5.29 -24.47 -46.17
N LEU A 255 -4.53 -23.41 -45.87
CA LEU A 255 -4.86 -22.42 -44.85
C LEU A 255 -5.79 -21.30 -45.36
N GLU A 256 -5.89 -21.12 -46.67
CA GLU A 256 -6.79 -20.13 -47.28
C GLU A 256 -8.24 -20.61 -47.30
N ASP A 257 -8.46 -21.89 -47.64
CA ASP A 257 -9.79 -22.51 -47.71
C ASP A 257 -9.92 -23.73 -46.76
N PRO A 258 -9.96 -23.52 -45.43
CA PRO A 258 -10.06 -24.61 -44.47
C PRO A 258 -11.36 -25.43 -44.62
N ASP A 259 -12.47 -24.77 -44.97
CA ASP A 259 -13.78 -25.39 -45.12
C ASP A 259 -13.79 -26.49 -46.21
N LEU A 260 -13.00 -26.31 -47.27
CA LEU A 260 -12.90 -27.30 -48.37
C LEU A 260 -12.22 -28.60 -47.92
N ILE A 261 -11.32 -28.52 -46.94
CA ILE A 261 -10.58 -29.66 -46.39
C ILE A 261 -11.43 -30.38 -45.37
N GLU A 262 -12.04 -29.62 -44.46
CA GLU A 262 -12.92 -30.18 -43.43
C GLU A 262 -14.13 -30.89 -44.06
N ALA A 263 -14.70 -30.34 -45.14
CA ALA A 263 -15.78 -30.98 -45.90
C ALA A 263 -15.38 -32.34 -46.52
N LYS A 264 -14.09 -32.55 -46.79
CA LYS A 264 -13.54 -33.81 -47.30
C LYS A 264 -12.99 -34.72 -46.18
N GLY A 265 -13.19 -34.36 -44.92
CA GLY A 265 -12.70 -35.10 -43.76
C GLY A 265 -11.19 -34.97 -43.52
N GLY A 266 -10.53 -33.99 -44.14
CA GLY A 266 -9.11 -33.71 -43.94
C GLY A 266 -8.83 -32.85 -42.71
N TYR A 267 -7.58 -32.83 -42.27
CA TYR A 267 -7.09 -32.00 -41.17
C TYR A 267 -6.31 -30.80 -41.71
N VAL A 268 -6.65 -29.59 -41.27
CA VAL A 268 -5.91 -28.37 -41.62
C VAL A 268 -4.65 -28.28 -40.75
N PRO A 269 -3.44 -28.26 -41.33
CA PRO A 269 -2.21 -28.19 -40.57
C PRO A 269 -2.10 -26.87 -39.79
N GLY A 270 -1.82 -26.95 -38.49
CA GLY A 270 -1.77 -25.77 -37.60
C GLY A 270 -0.49 -24.93 -37.68
N GLY A 271 0.55 -25.38 -38.41
CA GLY A 271 1.82 -24.67 -38.52
C GLY A 271 2.88 -25.43 -39.35
N ILE A 272 3.97 -24.75 -39.66
CA ILE A 272 5.09 -25.27 -40.46
C ILE A 272 6.35 -25.23 -39.60
N LEU A 273 7.10 -26.34 -39.57
CA LEU A 273 8.42 -26.41 -38.92
C LEU A 273 9.51 -26.50 -39.98
N LEU A 274 10.35 -25.46 -40.07
CA LEU A 274 11.52 -25.45 -40.91
C LEU A 274 12.75 -25.87 -40.09
N TYR A 275 13.43 -26.95 -40.49
CA TYR A 275 14.62 -27.47 -39.80
C TYR A 275 15.81 -27.66 -40.75
N GLY A 276 17.01 -27.80 -40.21
CA GLY A 276 18.25 -28.04 -40.97
C GLY A 276 19.42 -27.18 -40.48
N PRO A 277 20.59 -27.25 -41.13
CA PRO A 277 21.76 -26.46 -40.71
C PRO A 277 21.52 -24.94 -40.77
N PRO A 278 22.30 -24.14 -40.02
CA PRO A 278 22.24 -22.68 -40.10
C PRO A 278 22.66 -22.22 -41.51
N GLY A 279 22.11 -21.09 -41.97
CA GLY A 279 22.44 -20.52 -43.28
C GLY A 279 21.68 -21.11 -44.47
N THR A 280 20.72 -22.02 -44.27
CA THR A 280 19.87 -22.55 -45.36
C THR A 280 18.63 -21.69 -45.64
N GLY A 281 18.64 -20.40 -45.34
CA GLY A 281 17.53 -19.48 -45.69
C GLY A 281 16.18 -19.76 -45.01
N LYS A 282 16.12 -20.38 -43.82
CA LYS A 282 14.84 -20.65 -43.13
C LYS A 282 14.05 -19.36 -42.84
N THR A 283 14.75 -18.34 -42.34
CA THR A 283 14.19 -17.00 -42.09
C THR A 283 13.74 -16.34 -43.39
N LEU A 284 14.52 -16.47 -44.46
CA LEU A 284 14.17 -15.94 -45.78
C LEU A 284 12.89 -16.57 -46.35
N ILE A 285 12.73 -17.90 -46.22
CA ILE A 285 11.50 -18.60 -46.63
C ILE A 285 10.29 -18.09 -45.82
N ALA A 286 10.46 -17.80 -44.53
CA ALA A 286 9.39 -17.28 -43.68
C ALA A 286 9.03 -15.82 -43.99
N GLU A 287 10.00 -14.98 -44.35
CA GLU A 287 9.74 -13.61 -44.82
C GLU A 287 9.05 -13.61 -46.20
N ALA A 288 9.52 -14.46 -47.13
CA ALA A 288 8.89 -14.67 -48.43
C ALA A 288 7.44 -15.16 -48.32
N LEU A 289 7.19 -16.10 -47.38
CA LEU A 289 5.85 -16.59 -47.04
C LEU A 289 4.90 -15.45 -46.64
N ALA A 290 5.41 -14.48 -45.88
CA ALA A 290 4.61 -13.36 -45.43
C ALA A 290 4.31 -12.36 -46.56
N GLY A 291 5.29 -12.12 -47.45
CA GLY A 291 5.09 -11.29 -48.63
C GLY A 291 4.01 -11.85 -49.55
N GLU A 292 3.99 -13.16 -49.75
CA GLU A 292 3.05 -13.85 -50.63
C GLU A 292 1.64 -13.94 -50.04
N THR A 293 1.51 -14.03 -48.72
CA THR A 293 0.19 -14.05 -48.06
C THR A 293 -0.44 -12.67 -47.87
N GLY A 294 0.33 -11.58 -48.00
CA GLY A 294 -0.14 -10.22 -47.75
C GLY A 294 -0.66 -9.99 -46.32
N LYS A 295 -0.28 -10.84 -45.36
CA LYS A 295 -0.72 -10.80 -43.95
C LYS A 295 0.39 -10.22 -43.06
N PRO A 296 0.06 -9.58 -41.93
CA PRO A 296 1.09 -9.09 -41.01
C PRO A 296 1.99 -10.22 -40.54
N PHE A 297 3.30 -9.95 -40.52
CA PHE A 297 4.33 -10.88 -40.10
C PHE A 297 4.86 -10.48 -38.73
N VAL A 298 4.94 -11.44 -37.81
CA VAL A 298 5.44 -11.21 -36.46
C VAL A 298 6.65 -12.11 -36.24
N LEU A 299 7.83 -11.49 -36.20
CA LEU A 299 9.10 -12.14 -35.90
C LEU A 299 9.29 -12.16 -34.39
N ILE A 300 9.46 -13.37 -33.84
CA ILE A 300 9.57 -13.61 -32.41
C ILE A 300 10.92 -14.25 -32.14
N GLU A 301 11.79 -13.50 -31.46
CA GLU A 301 13.08 -14.01 -31.01
C GLU A 301 12.92 -14.90 -29.76
N PRO A 302 13.76 -15.93 -29.55
CA PRO A 302 13.71 -16.76 -28.34
C PRO A 302 13.86 -15.97 -27.05
N GLY A 303 14.69 -14.92 -27.10
CA GLY A 303 14.94 -14.00 -25.97
C GLY A 303 13.69 -13.24 -25.53
N ALA A 304 12.67 -13.11 -26.39
CA ALA A 304 11.44 -12.41 -26.08
C ALA A 304 10.74 -12.97 -24.84
N PHE A 305 10.79 -14.28 -24.66
CA PHE A 305 10.12 -14.99 -23.56
C PHE A 305 10.98 -15.15 -22.32
N GLN A 306 12.27 -14.83 -22.39
CA GLN A 306 13.14 -14.84 -21.22
C GLN A 306 12.83 -13.63 -20.34
N ALA A 307 12.60 -13.87 -19.06
CA ALA A 307 12.47 -12.81 -18.07
C ALA A 307 13.20 -13.19 -16.78
N MET A 308 13.69 -12.16 -16.07
CA MET A 308 14.41 -12.31 -14.80
C MET A 308 13.54 -12.82 -13.65
N PHE A 309 12.21 -12.68 -13.78
CA PHE A 309 11.26 -13.02 -12.73
C PHE A 309 10.37 -14.19 -13.15
N ILE A 310 10.30 -15.19 -12.28
CA ILE A 310 9.42 -16.35 -12.44
C ILE A 310 7.97 -15.85 -12.58
N GLY A 311 7.26 -16.34 -13.60
CA GLY A 311 5.86 -15.98 -13.88
C GLY A 311 5.67 -14.84 -14.88
N VAL A 312 6.67 -13.97 -15.08
CA VAL A 312 6.60 -12.91 -16.11
C VAL A 312 6.58 -13.50 -17.52
N ASN A 313 7.25 -14.63 -17.74
CA ASN A 313 7.27 -15.35 -19.03
C ASN A 313 5.85 -15.69 -19.51
N ILE A 314 4.99 -16.18 -18.61
CA ILE A 314 3.60 -16.55 -18.91
C ILE A 314 2.78 -15.32 -19.31
N LEU A 315 3.00 -14.19 -18.61
CA LEU A 315 2.37 -12.92 -18.93
C LEU A 315 2.81 -12.41 -20.31
N LYS A 316 4.10 -12.54 -20.65
CA LYS A 316 4.63 -12.20 -21.98
C LYS A 316 4.01 -13.06 -23.08
N VAL A 317 3.95 -14.38 -22.91
CA VAL A 317 3.27 -15.29 -23.86
C VAL A 317 1.81 -14.89 -24.05
N LYS A 318 1.07 -14.68 -22.96
CA LYS A 318 -0.33 -14.23 -23.04
C LYS A 318 -0.48 -12.88 -23.73
N SER A 319 0.45 -11.96 -23.49
CA SER A 319 0.47 -10.64 -24.14
C SER A 319 0.73 -10.75 -25.65
N LEU A 320 1.68 -11.59 -26.04
CA LEU A 320 1.98 -11.88 -27.45
C LEU A 320 0.76 -12.47 -28.15
N TYR A 321 0.14 -13.51 -27.61
CA TYR A 321 -1.08 -14.10 -28.20
C TYR A 321 -2.23 -13.10 -28.31
N ARG A 322 -2.41 -12.20 -27.32
CA ARG A 322 -3.37 -11.10 -27.43
C ARG A 322 -3.03 -10.15 -28.57
N ARG A 323 -1.73 -9.86 -28.81
CA ARG A 323 -1.26 -9.00 -29.90
C ARG A 323 -1.50 -9.67 -31.26
N LEU A 324 -1.13 -10.95 -31.40
CA LEU A 324 -1.38 -11.76 -32.60
C LEU A 324 -2.88 -11.82 -32.91
N ARG A 325 -3.74 -12.10 -31.92
CA ARG A 325 -5.19 -12.13 -32.10
C ARG A 325 -5.75 -10.79 -32.58
N LYS A 326 -5.25 -9.67 -32.05
CA LYS A 326 -5.67 -8.33 -32.50
C LYS A 326 -5.27 -8.05 -33.95
N LEU A 327 -4.08 -8.47 -34.38
CA LEU A 327 -3.63 -8.34 -35.76
C LEU A 327 -4.46 -9.24 -36.69
N SER A 328 -4.64 -10.50 -36.32
CA SER A 328 -5.47 -11.46 -37.06
C SER A 328 -6.90 -10.96 -37.26
N LEU A 329 -7.55 -10.42 -36.23
CA LEU A 329 -8.90 -9.86 -36.34
C LEU A 329 -8.97 -8.62 -37.24
N ARG A 330 -7.87 -7.87 -37.39
CA ARG A 330 -7.83 -6.65 -38.21
C ARG A 330 -7.54 -6.95 -39.68
N TYR A 331 -6.66 -7.91 -39.96
CA TYR A 331 -6.15 -8.20 -41.30
C TYR A 331 -6.64 -9.52 -41.89
N GLY A 332 -7.57 -10.22 -41.22
CA GLY A 332 -8.08 -11.53 -41.66
C GLY A 332 -7.10 -12.69 -41.45
N GLY A 333 -5.93 -12.44 -40.86
CA GLY A 333 -4.90 -13.44 -40.58
C GLY A 333 -3.61 -12.80 -40.07
N VAL A 334 -2.69 -13.62 -39.54
CA VAL A 334 -1.35 -13.20 -39.11
C VAL A 334 -0.39 -14.38 -39.25
N VAL A 335 0.82 -14.11 -39.71
CA VAL A 335 1.90 -15.11 -39.74
C VAL A 335 2.83 -14.82 -38.55
N ALA A 336 2.98 -15.78 -37.65
CA ALA A 336 3.89 -15.68 -36.51
C ALA A 336 5.08 -16.62 -36.74
N PHE A 337 6.28 -16.06 -36.87
CA PHE A 337 7.50 -16.83 -37.01
C PHE A 337 8.27 -16.83 -35.68
N PHE A 338 8.50 -18.03 -35.17
CA PHE A 338 9.32 -18.26 -33.98
C PHE A 338 10.69 -18.70 -34.46
N ASP A 339 11.67 -17.81 -34.38
CA ASP A 339 13.05 -18.18 -34.68
C ASP A 339 13.63 -19.02 -33.53
N GLU A 340 14.56 -19.93 -33.83
CA GLU A 340 15.24 -20.77 -32.83
C GLU A 340 14.27 -21.45 -31.84
N ALA A 341 13.18 -22.03 -32.37
CA ALA A 341 12.14 -22.66 -31.56
C ALA A 341 12.64 -23.81 -30.66
N ASP A 342 13.80 -24.38 -30.96
CA ASP A 342 14.47 -25.39 -30.14
C ASP A 342 14.90 -24.84 -28.76
N VAL A 343 15.23 -23.55 -28.66
CA VAL A 343 15.56 -22.88 -27.38
C VAL A 343 14.34 -22.83 -26.45
N LEU A 344 13.15 -22.67 -27.03
CA LEU A 344 11.87 -22.65 -26.29
C LEU A 344 11.40 -24.06 -25.92
N GLY A 345 11.73 -25.05 -26.76
CA GLY A 345 11.29 -26.45 -26.61
C GLY A 345 12.15 -27.30 -25.68
N ARG A 346 13.28 -26.80 -25.16
CA ARG A 346 14.05 -27.51 -24.13
C ARG A 346 13.14 -27.77 -22.92
N ARG A 347 12.75 -29.03 -22.71
CA ARG A 347 11.95 -29.48 -21.56
C ARG A 347 12.49 -28.78 -20.32
N ALA A 348 11.60 -28.14 -19.55
CA ALA A 348 11.89 -27.43 -18.31
C ALA A 348 12.36 -28.36 -17.17
N LEU A 349 13.24 -29.31 -17.49
CA LEU A 349 13.76 -30.36 -16.61
C LEU A 349 15.19 -30.07 -16.14
N SER A 350 15.69 -28.83 -16.27
CA SER A 350 17.03 -28.48 -15.80
C SER A 350 17.13 -27.17 -15.02
N THR A 351 16.01 -26.57 -14.59
CA THR A 351 16.03 -25.43 -13.65
C THR A 351 15.75 -25.86 -12.21
N GLY A 352 16.38 -26.97 -11.80
CA GLY A 352 16.37 -27.47 -10.43
C GLY A 352 17.70 -28.17 -10.15
N GLY A 353 18.75 -27.41 -9.82
CA GLY A 353 20.09 -28.00 -9.74
C GLY A 353 21.24 -27.14 -9.23
N GLN A 354 21.03 -26.16 -8.36
CA GLN A 354 22.07 -25.79 -7.39
C GLN A 354 21.43 -25.09 -6.18
N GLY A 355 21.25 -25.84 -5.10
CA GLY A 355 20.62 -25.37 -3.86
C GLY A 355 19.89 -26.51 -3.17
N GLY A 356 20.64 -27.35 -2.47
CA GLY A 356 20.06 -28.46 -1.72
C GLY A 356 19.14 -27.98 -0.60
N LEU A 357 17.85 -28.33 -0.69
CA LEU A 357 17.08 -28.77 0.46
C LEU A 357 15.92 -29.65 -0.04
N ARG A 358 15.97 -30.93 0.34
CA ARG A 358 14.94 -31.93 0.05
C ARG A 358 13.70 -31.59 0.88
N THR A 359 12.57 -31.33 0.25
CA THR A 359 11.24 -31.48 0.89
C THR A 359 10.16 -31.72 -0.15
N GLY A 360 9.43 -32.82 0.01
CA GLY A 360 8.08 -33.00 -0.51
C GLY A 360 7.97 -33.57 -1.91
N ALA A 361 7.83 -34.89 -2.01
CA ALA A 361 7.25 -35.55 -3.17
C ALA A 361 5.84 -34.99 -3.42
N VAL A 362 5.58 -34.50 -4.63
CA VAL A 362 4.23 -34.28 -5.15
C VAL A 362 3.92 -35.44 -6.09
N PRO A 363 2.81 -36.19 -5.91
CA PRO A 363 2.48 -37.31 -6.77
C PRO A 363 2.13 -36.82 -8.18
N GLN A 364 2.63 -37.52 -9.19
CA GLN A 364 2.23 -37.31 -10.57
C GLN A 364 0.78 -37.78 -10.75
N THR A 365 -0.14 -36.83 -10.96
CA THR A 365 -1.49 -37.11 -11.43
C THR A 365 -1.78 -36.23 -12.63
N PHE A 366 -1.19 -36.58 -13.78
CA PHE A 366 -1.77 -36.26 -15.08
C PHE A 366 -1.77 -37.56 -15.87
N GLY A 367 -2.96 -38.15 -15.99
CA GLY A 367 -3.20 -39.33 -16.82
C GLY A 367 -2.99 -38.98 -18.29
N HIS A 368 -2.59 -40.00 -19.05
CA HIS A 368 -2.56 -40.00 -20.50
C HIS A 368 -3.91 -39.54 -21.07
N ASP A 369 -3.94 -38.39 -21.74
CA ASP A 369 -4.96 -38.06 -22.74
C ASP A 369 -4.42 -38.51 -24.11
N PRO A 370 -5.06 -39.49 -24.78
CA PRO A 370 -4.62 -40.01 -26.08
C PRO A 370 -4.96 -39.09 -27.27
N SER A 371 -5.37 -37.83 -27.04
CA SER A 371 -5.72 -36.86 -28.09
C SER A 371 -4.55 -36.01 -28.60
N LEU A 372 -3.33 -36.24 -28.08
CA LEU A 372 -2.13 -35.44 -28.35
C LEU A 372 -1.00 -36.21 -29.06
N ASP A 373 -1.30 -37.35 -29.67
CA ASP A 373 -0.37 -38.10 -30.53
C ASP A 373 -0.55 -37.70 -32.00
N SER A 374 -0.11 -36.49 -32.38
CA SER A 374 0.01 -36.07 -33.79
C SER A 374 1.45 -35.95 -34.28
N LEU A 375 2.43 -36.38 -33.49
CA LEU A 375 3.86 -36.29 -33.84
C LEU A 375 4.55 -37.66 -33.82
N SER A 376 4.01 -38.62 -34.58
CA SER A 376 4.76 -39.83 -34.92
C SER A 376 4.63 -40.13 -36.41
N TYR A 377 5.76 -40.56 -36.99
CA TYR A 377 6.04 -40.95 -38.37
C TYR A 377 6.46 -39.85 -39.34
N LEU A 378 7.77 -39.79 -39.59
CA LEU A 378 8.40 -39.85 -40.92
C LEU A 378 9.92 -40.02 -40.73
N SER A 379 10.37 -41.28 -40.67
CA SER A 379 11.75 -41.66 -41.04
C SER A 379 11.73 -42.08 -42.52
N PRO A 380 12.76 -41.74 -43.33
CA PRO A 380 12.80 -42.17 -44.72
C PRO A 380 13.23 -43.66 -44.77
N VAL A 381 12.44 -44.49 -45.45
CA VAL A 381 12.91 -45.79 -45.95
C VAL A 381 13.30 -45.60 -47.41
N SER A 382 14.41 -46.25 -47.77
CA SER A 382 15.04 -46.32 -49.08
C SER A 382 14.13 -46.92 -50.14
#